data_AF-A0A8J2K5Z6-F1
#
_entry.id   AF-A0A8J2K5Z6-F1
#
_cell.length_a   1.000
_cell.length_b   1.000
_cell.length_c   1.000
_cell.angle_alpha   90.00
_cell.angle_beta   90.00
_cell.angle_gamma   90.00
#
_symmetry.space_group_name_H-M   'P 1'
#
loop_
_entity.id
_entity.type
_entity.pdbx_description
1 polymer ?
#
loop_
_entity_poly.entity_id
_entity_poly.type
_entity_poly.pdbx_seq_one_letter_code
_entity_poly.pdbx_strand_id
1 'polypeptide(L)' 'MTTATDDGRRHSQITTMVHTKEVPVCSERTSRAISRVGQSVNVAVDRFVTVGEAIADSSDEIRPQMYAACQEARLA' A
#
# COMPACT_ATOMS: atom_id res chain seq x y z
N MET A 1 -30.16 43.34 23.80
CA MET A 1 -28.98 43.36 22.92
C MET A 1 -28.18 42.08 23.16
N THR A 2 -28.31 41.14 22.21
CA THR A 2 -27.32 40.11 21.81
C THR A 2 -26.59 39.28 22.87
N THR A 3 -27.23 38.20 23.34
CA THR A 3 -26.54 36.96 23.77
C THR A 3 -26.71 35.93 22.66
N ALA A 4 -25.92 36.04 21.59
CA ALA A 4 -26.12 35.23 20.37
C ALA A 4 -24.80 34.78 19.72
N THR A 5 -23.75 34.49 20.49
CA THR A 5 -22.44 34.11 19.92
C THR A 5 -21.74 32.90 20.56
N ASP A 6 -22.32 32.18 21.53
CA ASP A 6 -21.67 30.96 22.08
C ASP A 6 -21.97 29.67 21.28
N ASP A 7 -23.09 29.62 20.55
CA ASP A 7 -23.57 28.39 19.90
C ASP A 7 -22.76 28.00 18.64
N GLY A 8 -22.32 29.00 17.86
CA GLY A 8 -21.58 28.77 16.61
C GLY A 8 -20.17 28.17 16.80
N ARG A 9 -19.54 28.40 17.97
CA ARG A 9 -18.21 27.87 18.28
C ARG A 9 -18.26 26.41 18.69
N ARG A 10 -19.29 26.03 19.46
CA ARG A 10 -19.54 24.63 19.87
C ARG A 10 -19.94 23.77 18.68
N HIS A 11 -20.77 24.30 17.77
CA HIS A 11 -21.15 23.60 16.55
C HIS A 11 -19.93 23.29 15.66
N SER A 12 -18.97 24.22 15.50
CA SER A 12 -17.76 23.98 14.69
C SER A 12 -16.81 22.93 15.28
N GLN A 13 -16.64 22.91 16.61
CA GLN A 13 -15.79 21.90 17.26
C GLN A 13 -16.45 20.51 17.19
N ILE A 14 -17.78 20.45 17.32
CA ILE A 14 -18.52 19.18 17.24
C ILE A 14 -18.53 18.65 15.80
N THR A 15 -18.77 19.49 14.77
CA THR A 15 -18.76 19.03 13.37
C THR A 15 -17.38 18.58 12.87
N THR A 16 -16.31 19.20 13.35
CA THR A 16 -14.93 18.75 13.08
C THR A 16 -14.64 17.38 13.73
N MET A 17 -15.26 17.11 14.88
CA MET A 17 -15.07 15.88 15.66
C MET A 17 -15.96 14.71 15.21
N VAL A 18 -17.05 14.95 14.49
CA VAL A 18 -17.89 13.87 13.91
C VAL A 18 -17.40 13.43 12.52
N HIS A 19 -16.61 14.25 11.83
CA HIS A 19 -16.01 13.86 10.55
C HIS A 19 -14.74 13.01 10.68
N THR A 20 -14.35 12.59 11.89
CA THR A 20 -13.30 11.59 12.07
C THR A 20 -13.82 10.16 11.86
N LYS A 21 -14.49 9.94 10.73
CA LYS A 21 -14.36 8.67 10.00
C LYS A 21 -13.24 8.86 8.98
N GLU A 22 -12.13 9.44 9.46
CA GLU A 22 -11.00 9.84 8.62
C GLU A 22 -10.33 8.57 8.11
N VAL A 23 -10.17 8.53 6.79
CA VAL A 23 -9.07 7.82 6.14
C VAL A 23 -7.84 7.95 7.05
N PRO A 24 -7.22 6.84 7.52
CA PRO A 24 -6.09 6.96 8.41
C PRO A 24 -5.05 7.86 7.76
N VAL A 25 -4.81 9.04 8.35
CA VAL A 25 -3.80 9.98 7.89
C VAL A 25 -2.46 9.29 8.10
N CYS A 26 -2.01 8.57 7.08
CA CYS A 26 -0.71 7.96 7.06
C CYS A 26 0.30 9.10 7.07
N SER A 27 1.05 9.26 8.17
CA SER A 27 2.04 10.31 8.27
C SER A 27 3.02 10.23 7.09
N GLU A 28 3.60 11.36 6.68
CA GLU A 28 4.61 11.37 5.61
C GLU A 28 5.77 10.41 5.92
N ARG A 29 6.13 10.27 7.20
CA ARG A 29 7.12 9.29 7.69
C ARG A 29 6.69 7.86 7.38
N THR A 30 5.43 7.53 7.64
CA THR A 30 4.86 6.19 7.37
C THR A 30 4.82 5.92 5.87
N SER A 31 4.39 6.89 5.06
CA SER A 31 4.39 6.77 3.60
C SER A 31 5.79 6.48 3.04
N ARG A 32 6.80 7.23 3.49
CA ARG A 32 8.20 7.01 3.09
C ARG A 32 8.71 5.62 3.51
N ALA A 33 8.33 5.13 4.69
CA ALA A 33 8.69 3.78 5.13
C ALA A 33 8.07 2.72 4.23
N ILE A 34 6.78 2.84 3.89
CA ILE A 34 6.09 1.92 2.98
C ILE A 34 6.75 1.91 1.60
N SER A 35 7.08 3.08 1.04
CA SER A 35 7.75 3.16 -0.26
C SER A 35 9.10 2.44 -0.27
N ARG A 36 9.90 2.57 0.80
CA ARG A 36 11.20 1.87 0.92
C ARG A 36 11.03 0.35 1.00
N VAL A 37 10.01 -0.11 1.73
CA VAL A 37 9.65 -1.53 1.77
C VAL A 37 9.25 -2.01 0.38
N GLY A 38 8.34 -1.31 -0.30
CA GLY A 38 7.91 -1.64 -1.66
C GLY A 38 9.08 -1.75 -2.64
N GLN A 39 10.03 -0.81 -2.59
CA GLN A 39 11.26 -0.87 -3.39
C GLN A 39 12.09 -2.13 -3.09
N SER A 40 12.28 -2.44 -1.80
CA SER A 40 13.05 -3.61 -1.37
C SER A 40 12.38 -4.92 -1.79
N VAL A 41 11.05 -4.96 -1.69
CA VAL A 41 10.23 -6.09 -2.14
C VAL A 41 10.32 -6.25 -3.65
N ASN A 42 10.21 -5.18 -4.43
CA ASN A 42 10.33 -5.24 -5.89
C ASN A 42 11.69 -5.83 -6.32
N VAL A 43 12.79 -5.38 -5.71
CA VAL A 43 14.13 -5.94 -5.97
C VAL A 43 14.19 -7.42 -5.60
N ALA A 44 13.54 -7.83 -4.51
CA ALA A 44 13.49 -9.23 -4.11
C ALA A 44 12.68 -10.08 -5.11
N VAL A 45 11.57 -9.55 -5.62
CA VAL A 45 10.74 -10.19 -6.65
C VAL A 45 11.54 -10.39 -7.93
N ASP A 46 12.27 -9.38 -8.41
CA ASP A 46 13.11 -9.48 -9.61
C ASP A 46 14.17 -10.60 -9.48
N ARG A 47 14.80 -10.68 -8.30
CA ARG A 47 15.78 -11.73 -8.01
C ARG A 47 15.14 -13.12 -7.90
N PHE A 48 13.98 -13.21 -7.25
CA PHE A 48 13.21 -14.46 -7.14
C PHE A 48 12.81 -14.99 -8.51
N VAL A 49 12.26 -14.11 -9.36
CA VAL A 49 11.92 -14.39 -10.75
C VAL A 49 13.09 -14.94 -11.53
N THR A 50 14.27 -14.32 -11.42
CA THR A 50 15.47 -14.77 -12.15
C THR A 50 15.81 -16.22 -11.81
N VAL A 51 15.70 -16.59 -10.53
CA VAL A 51 15.91 -17.97 -10.07
C VAL A 51 14.78 -18.88 -10.55
N GLY A 52 13.53 -18.43 -10.47
CA GLY A 52 12.35 -19.19 -10.93
C GLY A 52 12.39 -19.53 -12.41
N GLU A 53 12.80 -18.58 -13.26
CA GLU A 53 12.96 -18.77 -14.71
C GLU A 53 14.10 -19.77 -15.01
N ALA A 54 15.23 -19.66 -14.31
CA ALA A 54 16.32 -20.64 -14.43
C ALA A 54 15.89 -22.06 -14.00
N ILE A 55 15.04 -22.20 -12.98
CA ILE A 55 14.46 -23.48 -12.59
C ILE A 55 13.49 -23.98 -13.66
N ALA A 56 12.66 -23.09 -14.20
CA ALA A 56 11.69 -23.43 -15.25
C ALA A 56 12.37 -23.97 -16.51
N ASP A 57 13.51 -23.40 -16.90
CA ASP A 57 14.29 -23.83 -18.06
C ASP A 57 14.89 -25.23 -17.90
N SER A 58 15.01 -25.73 -16.67
CA SER A 58 15.56 -27.06 -16.37
C SER A 58 14.55 -28.21 -16.47
N SER A 59 13.25 -27.92 -16.59
CA SER A 59 12.21 -28.95 -16.63
C SER A 59 10.98 -28.50 -17.44
N ASP A 60 10.79 -29.12 -18.60
CA ASP A 60 9.69 -28.82 -19.53
C ASP A 60 8.29 -29.07 -18.94
N GLU A 61 8.16 -29.97 -17.98
CA GLU A 61 6.89 -30.28 -17.31
C GLU A 61 6.39 -29.10 -16.47
N ILE A 62 7.29 -28.48 -15.70
CA ILE A 62 6.93 -27.39 -14.78
C ILE A 62 7.08 -26.02 -15.43
N ARG A 63 7.87 -25.91 -16.50
CA ARG A 63 8.20 -24.68 -17.22
C ARG A 63 7.00 -23.75 -17.42
N PRO A 64 5.87 -24.18 -18.03
CA PRO A 64 4.75 -23.26 -18.28
C PRO A 64 4.13 -22.71 -16.99
N GLN A 65 4.01 -23.52 -15.94
CA GLN A 65 3.41 -23.12 -14.67
C GLN A 65 4.34 -22.16 -13.90
N MET A 66 5.64 -22.46 -13.89
CA MET A 66 6.64 -21.62 -13.22
C MET A 66 6.77 -20.25 -13.88
N TYR A 67 6.80 -20.17 -15.22
CA TYR A 67 6.84 -18.90 -15.94
C TYR A 67 5.57 -18.07 -15.72
N ALA A 68 4.39 -18.69 -15.71
CA ALA A 68 3.15 -18.00 -15.39
C ALA A 68 3.17 -17.40 -13.97
N ALA A 69 3.58 -18.19 -12.97
CA ALA A 69 3.72 -17.72 -11.60
C ALA A 69 4.76 -16.59 -11.46
N CYS A 70 5.90 -16.67 -12.17
CA CYS A 70 6.90 -15.61 -12.19
C CYS A 70 6.37 -14.32 -12.84
N GLN A 71 5.54 -14.44 -13.88
CA GLN A 71 4.89 -13.29 -14.50
C GLN A 71 3.87 -12.64 -13.55
N GLU A 72 3.06 -13.44 -12.86
CA GLU A 72 2.11 -12.95 -11.86
C GLU A 72 2.83 -12.23 -10.71
N ALA A 73 3.95 -12.79 -10.23
CA ALA A 73 4.75 -12.18 -9.16
C ALA A 73 5.26 -10.78 -9.51
N ARG A 74 5.60 -10.51 -10.78
CA ARG A 74 6.04 -9.17 -11.25
C ARG A 74 4.92 -8.15 -11.34
N LEU A 75 3.67 -8.59 -11.47
CA LEU A 75 2.51 -7.71 -11.62
C LEU A 75 1.89 -7.29 -10.27
N ALA A 76 2.27 -7.98 -9.19
CA ALA A 76 1.81 -7.73 -7.83
C ALA A 76 2.57 -6.57 -7.16
#